data_AF-A0A0S2YRS3-F1
#
_entry.id   AF-A0A0S2YRS3-F1
#
_cell.length_a   1.000
_cell.length_b   1.000
_cell.length_c   1.000
_cell.angle_alpha   90.00
_cell.angle_beta   90.00
_cell.angle_gamma   90.00
#
_symmetry.space_group_name_H-M   'P 1'
#
loop_
_entity.id
_entity.type
_entity.pdbx_description
1 polymer ?
#
loop_
_entity_poly.entity_id
_entity_poly.type
_entity_poly.pdbx_seq_one_letter_code
_entity_poly.pdbx_strand_id
1 'polypeptide(L)'
;ATAEDFLNDFTESLRAGDGATAAFKQEYRSVDLLLVDDIQFWSGKEKVQEEFFNTFNVLTKNGKQIVMTSDKLPTEIVDLQTRLTSRFEAGIMMDIQKPDLPTRVAI
;
A
#
# COMPACT_ATOMS: atom_id res chain seq x y z
N ALA A 1 -0.50 -9.27 2.09
CA ALA A 1 -1.72 -8.78 1.45
C ALA A 1 -1.30 -8.02 0.21
N THR A 2 -1.96 -8.25 -0.91
CA THR A 2 -1.78 -7.42 -2.11
C THR A 2 -2.56 -6.11 -1.96
N ALA A 3 -2.25 -5.10 -2.76
CA ALA A 3 -3.06 -3.89 -2.86
C ALA A 3 -4.51 -4.19 -3.29
N GLU A 4 -4.70 -5.26 -4.07
CA GLU A 4 -6.01 -5.76 -4.48
C GLU A 4 -6.78 -6.39 -3.32
N ASP A 5 -6.13 -7.17 -2.46
CA ASP A 5 -6.74 -7.73 -1.25
C ASP A 5 -7.24 -6.61 -0.33
N PHE A 6 -6.40 -5.60 -0.07
CA PHE A 6 -6.78 -4.45 0.75
C PHE A 6 -8.03 -3.74 0.22
N LEU A 7 -8.12 -3.61 -1.11
CA LEU A 7 -9.27 -3.03 -1.77
C LEU A 7 -10.53 -3.89 -1.61
N ASN A 8 -10.40 -5.20 -1.82
CA ASN A 8 -11.50 -6.13 -1.77
C ASN A 8 -12.06 -6.17 -0.35
N ASP A 9 -11.20 -6.34 0.64
CA ASP A 9 -11.56 -6.33 2.06
C ASP A 9 -12.23 -5.02 2.46
N PHE A 10 -11.69 -3.89 2.00
CA PHE A 10 -12.31 -2.59 2.28
C PHE A 10 -13.71 -2.51 1.67
N THR A 11 -13.86 -2.90 0.40
CA THR A 11 -15.13 -2.84 -0.32
C THR A 11 -16.16 -3.78 0.29
N GLU A 12 -15.76 -4.98 0.70
CA GLU A 12 -16.60 -5.94 1.39
C GLU A 12 -17.03 -5.43 2.77
N SER A 13 -16.09 -4.84 3.53
CA SER A 13 -16.38 -4.27 4.84
C SER A 13 -17.40 -3.12 4.77
N LEU A 14 -17.33 -2.28 3.72
CA LEU A 14 -18.30 -1.22 3.47
C LEU A 14 -19.69 -1.77 3.16
N ARG A 15 -19.78 -2.89 2.42
CA ARG A 15 -21.06 -3.54 2.09
C ARG A 15 -21.69 -4.21 3.33
N ALA A 16 -20.87 -4.79 4.19
CA ALA A 16 -21.31 -5.49 5.40
C ALA A 16 -21.68 -4.53 6.55
N GLY A 17 -21.25 -3.26 6.49
CA GLY A 17 -21.64 -2.20 7.42
C GLY A 17 -20.61 -1.90 8.51
N ASP A 18 -21.00 -1.05 9.47
CA ASP A 18 -20.07 -0.41 10.42
C ASP A 18 -19.23 -1.41 11.25
N GLY A 19 -19.83 -2.53 11.66
CA GLY A 19 -19.11 -3.57 12.43
C GLY A 19 -17.98 -4.22 11.63
N ALA A 20 -18.21 -4.51 10.35
CA ALA A 20 -17.19 -5.07 9.47
C ALA A 20 -16.12 -4.03 9.11
N THR A 21 -16.53 -2.77 8.92
CA THR A 21 -15.57 -1.66 8.70
C THR A 21 -14.66 -1.45 9.91
N ALA A 22 -15.18 -1.61 11.14
CA ALA A 22 -14.36 -1.57 12.34
C ALA A 22 -13.37 -2.74 12.42
N ALA A 23 -13.81 -3.96 12.08
CA ALA A 23 -12.96 -5.14 12.02
C ALA A 23 -11.82 -4.98 11.00
N PHE A 24 -12.14 -4.53 9.78
CA PHE A 24 -11.15 -4.20 8.74
C PHE A 24 -10.09 -3.22 9.27
N LYS A 25 -10.52 -2.13 9.91
CA LYS A 25 -9.58 -1.14 10.47
C LYS A 25 -8.71 -1.76 11.56
N GLN A 26 -9.27 -2.60 12.43
CA GLN A 26 -8.50 -3.27 13.47
C GLN A 26 -7.45 -4.21 12.87
N GLU A 27 -7.83 -5.00 11.88
CA GLU A 27 -6.95 -5.95 11.20
C GLU A 27 -5.74 -5.24 10.57
N TYR A 28 -5.98 -4.22 9.75
CA TYR A 28 -4.91 -3.53 9.04
C TYR A 28 -4.10 -2.52 9.89
N ARG A 29 -4.63 -2.05 11.03
CA ARG A 29 -3.97 -1.02 11.88
C ARG A 29 -3.35 -1.56 13.16
N SER A 30 -3.53 -2.85 13.47
CA SER A 30 -2.93 -3.48 14.67
C SER A 30 -1.61 -4.19 14.39
N VAL A 31 -1.21 -4.31 13.12
CA VAL A 31 0.02 -5.00 12.72
C VAL A 31 1.29 -4.24 13.10
N ASP A 32 2.38 -4.99 13.31
CA ASP A 32 3.72 -4.42 13.49
C ASP A 32 4.41 -4.08 12.16
N LEU A 33 4.07 -4.84 11.12
CA LEU A 33 4.58 -4.72 9.76
C LEU A 33 3.43 -4.89 8.77
N LEU A 34 3.23 -3.89 7.91
CA LEU A 34 2.31 -3.96 6.78
C LEU A 34 3.12 -4.12 5.49
N LEU A 35 2.92 -5.23 4.79
CA LEU A 35 3.45 -5.48 3.45
C LEU A 35 2.33 -5.31 2.44
N VAL A 36 2.52 -4.42 1.47
CA VAL A 36 1.58 -4.21 0.37
C VAL A 36 2.28 -4.43 -0.96
N ASP A 37 1.76 -5.36 -1.74
CA ASP A 37 2.25 -5.63 -3.10
C ASP A 37 1.46 -4.80 -4.14
N ASP A 38 2.09 -4.40 -5.23
CA ASP A 38 1.46 -3.80 -6.41
C ASP A 38 0.54 -2.57 -6.17
N ILE A 39 1.06 -1.52 -5.53
CA ILE A 39 0.27 -0.32 -5.21
C ILE A 39 -0.35 0.39 -6.43
N GLN A 40 0.12 0.12 -7.65
CA GLN A 40 -0.44 0.63 -8.90
C GLN A 40 -1.93 0.25 -9.08
N PHE A 41 -2.42 -0.82 -8.45
CA PHE A 41 -3.84 -1.22 -8.50
C PHE A 41 -4.80 -0.22 -7.83
N TRP A 42 -4.30 0.73 -7.03
CA TRP A 42 -5.12 1.78 -6.42
C TRP A 42 -5.35 2.99 -7.33
N SER A 43 -4.73 3.03 -8.52
CA SER A 43 -4.95 4.05 -9.56
C SER A 43 -6.45 4.32 -9.77
N GLY A 44 -6.89 5.57 -9.60
CA GLY A 44 -8.29 5.99 -9.80
C GLY A 44 -9.28 5.54 -8.72
N LYS A 45 -8.84 4.86 -7.66
CA LYS A 45 -9.69 4.30 -6.60
C LYS A 45 -9.66 5.17 -5.33
N GLU A 46 -10.22 6.37 -5.45
CA GLU A 46 -10.09 7.44 -4.43
C GLU A 46 -10.42 7.02 -3.00
N LYS A 47 -11.52 6.27 -2.79
CA LYS A 47 -11.92 5.82 -1.45
C LYS A 47 -10.91 4.85 -0.83
N VAL A 48 -10.34 3.97 -1.65
CA VAL A 48 -9.32 3.00 -1.21
C VAL A 48 -8.04 3.75 -0.86
N GLN A 49 -7.64 4.71 -1.70
CA GLN A 49 -6.49 5.58 -1.44
C GLN A 49 -6.65 6.38 -0.14
N GLU A 50 -7.84 6.90 0.13
CA GLU A 50 -8.14 7.63 1.36
C GLU A 50 -8.08 6.72 2.60
N GLU A 51 -8.68 5.53 2.55
CA GLU A 51 -8.64 4.60 3.67
C GLU A 51 -7.21 4.09 3.92
N PHE A 52 -6.45 3.83 2.85
CA PHE A 52 -5.04 3.49 2.98
C PHE A 52 -4.23 4.63 3.58
N PHE A 53 -4.45 5.88 3.14
CA PHE A 53 -3.79 7.06 3.73
C PHE A 53 -4.04 7.15 5.24
N ASN A 54 -5.26 6.89 5.69
CA ASN A 54 -5.59 6.86 7.12
C ASN A 54 -4.86 5.73 7.85
N THR A 55 -4.83 4.53 7.27
CA THR A 55 -4.12 3.37 7.83
C THR A 55 -2.61 3.61 7.90
N PHE A 56 -2.01 4.16 6.84
CA PHE A 56 -0.61 4.56 6.80
C PHE A 56 -0.27 5.54 7.94
N ASN A 57 -1.11 6.55 8.16
CA ASN A 57 -0.91 7.52 9.23
C ASN A 57 -0.94 6.88 10.62
N VAL A 58 -1.88 5.98 10.87
CA VAL A 58 -2.01 5.29 12.17
C VAL A 58 -0.78 4.43 12.44
N LEU A 59 -0.37 3.63 11.45
CA LEU A 59 0.79 2.75 11.56
C LEU A 59 2.09 3.54 11.76
N THR A 60 2.36 4.54 10.92
CA THR A 60 3.56 5.38 11.03
C THR A 60 3.63 6.15 12.34
N LYS A 61 2.51 6.73 12.80
CA LYS A 61 2.43 7.41 14.10
C LYS A 61 2.73 6.47 15.28
N ASN A 62 2.37 5.20 15.16
CA ASN A 62 2.62 4.18 16.16
C ASN A 62 3.99 3.49 16.00
N GLY A 63 4.86 4.00 15.11
CA GLY A 63 6.18 3.43 14.86
C GLY A 63 6.17 2.05 14.18
N LYS A 64 5.07 1.70 13.52
CA LYS A 64 4.93 0.44 12.77
C LYS A 64 5.55 0.58 11.39
N GLN A 65 6.06 -0.54 10.86
CA GLN A 65 6.76 -0.54 9.58
C GLN A 65 5.78 -0.80 8.42
N ILE A 66 6.00 -0.10 7.32
CA ILE A 66 5.24 -0.28 6.07
C ILE A 66 6.26 -0.52 4.96
N VAL A 67 6.08 -1.59 4.19
CA VAL A 67 6.85 -1.89 2.98
C VAL A 67 5.87 -2.06 1.84
N MET A 68 6.17 -1.41 0.72
CA MET A 68 5.34 -1.41 -0.47
C MET A 68 6.19 -1.77 -1.68
N THR A 69 5.59 -2.46 -2.63
CA THR A 69 6.18 -2.67 -3.96
C THR A 69 5.36 -1.92 -5.00
N SER A 70 5.98 -1.65 -6.14
CA SER A 70 5.32 -1.02 -7.27
C SER A 70 6.08 -1.34 -8.55
N ASP A 71 5.35 -1.61 -9.63
CA ASP A 71 5.93 -1.72 -10.98
C ASP A 71 6.33 -0.36 -11.58
N LYS A 72 5.82 0.73 -11.00
CA LYS A 72 6.03 2.11 -11.48
C LYS A 72 6.50 3.00 -10.36
N LEU A 73 7.22 4.07 -10.68
CA LEU A 73 7.52 5.09 -9.68
C LEU A 73 6.21 5.70 -9.15
N PRO A 74 6.12 6.06 -7.85
CA PRO A 74 4.93 6.71 -7.30
C PRO A 74 4.46 7.95 -8.07
N THR A 75 5.37 8.66 -8.72
CA THR A 75 5.10 9.84 -9.56
C THR A 75 4.50 9.50 -10.93
N GLU A 76 4.61 8.24 -11.37
CA GLU A 76 4.14 7.74 -12.68
C GLU A 76 2.83 6.95 -12.56
N ILE A 77 2.35 6.70 -11.34
CA ILE A 77 1.06 6.06 -11.11
C ILE A 77 -0.04 7.10 -11.36
N VAL A 78 -0.78 6.90 -12.44
CA VAL A 78 -1.89 7.76 -12.84
C VAL A 78 -2.96 7.78 -11.74
N ASP A 79 -3.56 8.94 -11.50
CA ASP A 79 -4.63 9.12 -10.51
C ASP A 79 -4.27 8.65 -9.09
N LEU A 80 -2.98 8.61 -8.74
CA LEU A 80 -2.54 8.47 -7.36
C LEU A 80 -2.52 9.85 -6.69
N GLN A 81 -3.17 9.97 -5.54
CA GLN A 81 -3.22 11.22 -4.81
C GLN A 81 -1.80 11.69 -4.42
N THR A 82 -1.47 12.96 -4.71
CA THR A 82 -0.16 13.56 -4.43
C THR A 82 0.26 13.44 -2.96
N ARG A 83 -0.71 13.43 -2.03
CA ARG A 83 -0.44 13.21 -0.60
C ARG A 83 0.11 11.82 -0.31
N LEU A 84 -0.27 10.78 -1.06
CA LEU A 84 0.31 9.44 -0.93
C LEU A 84 1.71 9.42 -1.52
N THR A 85 1.90 9.97 -2.71
CA THR A 85 3.21 10.11 -3.36
C THR A 85 4.23 10.76 -2.41
N SER A 86 3.87 11.89 -1.78
CA SER A 86 4.74 12.57 -0.81
C SER A 86 5.10 11.72 0.40
N ARG A 87 4.21 10.81 0.84
CA ARG A 87 4.52 9.90 1.96
C ARG A 87 5.44 8.77 1.54
N PHE A 88 5.31 8.29 0.32
CA PHE A 88 6.16 7.24 -0.22
C PHE A 88 7.59 7.77 -0.42
N GLU A 89 7.71 8.99 -0.94
CA GLU A 89 8.99 9.70 -1.10
C GLU A 89 9.65 10.10 0.22
N ALA A 90 8.88 10.30 1.29
CA ALA A 90 9.43 10.57 2.62
C ALA A 90 10.11 9.34 3.26
N GLY A 91 9.91 8.15 2.69
CA GLY A 91 10.54 6.91 3.11
C GLY A 91 11.84 6.60 2.35
N ILE A 92 12.24 5.34 2.39
CA ILE A 92 13.33 4.82 1.55
C ILE A 92 12.71 4.28 0.27
N MET A 93 13.09 4.86 -0.87
CA MET A 93 12.75 4.32 -2.18
C MET A 93 13.97 3.63 -2.77
N MET A 94 13.79 2.37 -3.17
CA MET A 94 14.84 1.58 -3.80
C MET A 94 14.31 0.99 -5.09
N ASP A 95 15.04 1.25 -6.16
CA ASP A 95 14.73 0.76 -7.49
C ASP A 95 15.40 -0.62 -7.71
N ILE A 96 14.61 -1.60 -8.16
CA ILE A 96 15.07 -2.96 -8.42
C ILE A 96 15.25 -3.13 -9.92
N GLN A 97 16.50 -3.08 -10.36
CA GLN A 97 16.87 -3.23 -11.75
C GLN A 97 17.01 -4.69 -12.15
N LYS A 98 16.83 -4.97 -13.45
CA LYS A 98 17.05 -6.32 -13.99
C LYS A 98 18.49 -6.76 -13.72
N PRO A 99 18.71 -7.99 -13.23
CA PRO A 99 20.06 -8.48 -12.97
C PRO A 99 20.87 -8.55 -14.27
N ASP A 100 22.18 -8.27 -14.16
CA ASP A 100 23.13 -8.42 -15.26
C ASP A 100 23.37 -9.91 -15.60
N LEU A 101 24.04 -10.20 -16.71
CA LEU A 101 24.23 -11.59 -17.16
C LEU A 101 24.95 -12.45 -16.10
N PRO A 102 26.05 -11.99 -15.46
CA PRO A 102 26.67 -12.75 -14.37
C PRO A 102 25.71 -13.04 -13.22
N THR A 103 24.96 -12.04 -12.74
CA THR A 103 24.00 -12.22 -11.63
C THR A 103 22.86 -13.15 -12.02
N ARG A 104 22.35 -13.03 -13.25
CA ARG A 104 21.30 -13.91 -13.80
C ARG A 104 21.72 -15.38 -13.88
N VAL A 105 23.00 -15.67 -14.12
CA VAL A 105 23.51 -17.04 -14.19
C VAL A 105 23.68 -17.64 -12.79
N ALA A 106 23.78 -16.81 -11.76
CA ALA A 106 24.03 -17.22 -10.38
C ALA A 106 22.75 -17.50 -9.54
N ILE A 107 21.56 -17.14 -10.04
CA ILE A 107 20.24 -17.37 -9.40
C ILE A 107 19.59 -18.59 -10.07
#